data_AF-A0A8C5DCY6-F1
#
_entry.id   AF-A0A8C5DCY6-F1
#
_cell.length_a   1.000
_cell.length_b   1.000
_cell.length_c   1.000
_cell.angle_alpha   90.00
_cell.angle_beta   90.00
_cell.angle_gamma   90.00
#
_symmetry.space_group_name_H-M   'P 1'
#
loop_
_entity.id
_entity.type
_entity.pdbx_description
1 polymer ?
#
loop_
_entity_poly.entity_id
_entity_poly.type
_entity_poly.pdbx_seq_one_letter_code
_entity_poly.pdbx_strand_id
1 'polypeptide(L)'
;RCNESPSSQASVPVSPSSLASVPVSPSSLASVPVSLSSQASVPVSPSSQASVPVSPSSQASVPVSPSSQASVPVSPSSQASVPVSPSSQASVPVSPSSQASVPVSPSSQASVPVSPSSQASVSVSPSSQASVSVSPSSQASVPVSPSSQASVPVSPSSQASVPVSPSSQASVPVSPSSQASVPVDSCLWLHPSVMSVCLVSD
;
A
#
# COMPACT_ATOMS: atom_id res chain seq x y z
N ARG A 1 -29.22 6.75 23.62
CA ARG A 1 -28.31 6.79 24.79
C ARG A 1 -27.55 5.47 24.85
N CYS A 2 -26.31 5.45 24.37
CA CYS A 2 -25.22 4.69 24.97
C CYS A 2 -24.07 5.69 25.02
N ASN A 3 -23.71 6.08 26.24
CA ASN A 3 -22.71 7.07 26.58
C ASN A 3 -21.56 6.29 27.20
N GLU A 4 -20.46 6.10 26.48
CA GLU A 4 -19.17 5.79 27.09
C GLU A 4 -18.05 6.44 26.27
N SER A 5 -17.30 7.31 26.94
CA SER A 5 -15.91 7.68 26.64
C SER A 5 -15.12 7.39 27.92
N PRO A 6 -13.83 6.98 27.92
CA PRO A 6 -12.89 6.85 26.80
C PRO A 6 -12.24 5.43 26.73
N SER A 7 -12.25 4.75 25.57
CA SER A 7 -11.61 3.43 25.44
C SER A 7 -10.19 3.55 24.89
N SER A 8 -9.17 3.39 25.73
CA SER A 8 -7.74 3.42 25.35
C SER A 8 -7.33 2.32 24.35
N GLN A 9 -8.18 1.31 24.13
CA GLN A 9 -8.11 0.37 23.01
C GLN A 9 -9.54 0.03 22.59
N ALA A 10 -9.83 0.04 21.30
CA ALA A 10 -11.13 -0.36 20.75
C ALA A 10 -10.94 -1.46 19.70
N SER A 11 -11.59 -2.60 19.93
CA SER A 11 -11.69 -3.70 18.96
C SER A 11 -13.11 -3.74 18.41
N VAL A 12 -13.28 -3.45 17.13
CA VAL A 12 -14.60 -3.37 16.48
C VAL A 12 -14.65 -4.36 15.32
N PRO A 13 -15.16 -5.59 15.54
CA PRO A 13 -15.38 -6.52 14.44
C PRO A 13 -16.57 -6.06 13.58
N VAL A 14 -16.37 -6.04 12.27
CA VAL A 14 -17.38 -5.61 11.30
C VAL A 14 -17.68 -6.76 10.34
N SER A 15 -18.88 -7.34 10.45
CA SER A 15 -19.33 -8.48 9.62
C SER A 15 -20.74 -8.33 8.97
N PRO A 16 -21.06 -7.22 8.27
CA PRO A 16 -22.31 -7.09 7.52
C PRO A 16 -22.39 -7.98 6.27
N SER A 17 -23.60 -8.40 5.92
CA SER A 17 -23.89 -9.31 4.80
C SER A 17 -23.98 -8.63 3.42
N SER A 18 -23.79 -7.32 3.31
CA SER A 18 -23.86 -6.51 2.08
C SER A 18 -23.15 -5.15 2.29
N LEU A 19 -23.17 -4.29 1.26
CA LEU A 19 -22.58 -2.93 1.25
C LEU A 19 -22.62 -2.26 2.63
N ALA A 20 -21.44 -2.04 3.20
CA ALA A 20 -21.31 -1.38 4.49
C ALA A 20 -20.21 -0.32 4.46
N SER A 21 -20.57 0.86 4.95
CA SER A 21 -19.64 1.92 5.29
C SER A 21 -19.59 2.06 6.81
N VAL A 22 -18.45 1.72 7.41
CA VAL A 22 -18.30 1.75 8.87
C VAL A 22 -17.14 2.67 9.24
N PRO A 23 -17.40 3.93 9.63
CA PRO A 23 -16.36 4.81 10.14
C PRO A 23 -15.93 4.39 11.54
N VAL A 24 -14.61 4.33 11.76
CA VAL A 24 -14.01 3.97 13.06
C VAL A 24 -12.98 5.01 13.47
N SER A 25 -13.22 5.69 14.60
CA SER A 25 -12.37 6.78 15.11
C SER A 25 -12.11 6.67 16.63
N PRO A 26 -11.32 5.68 17.08
CA PRO A 26 -11.04 5.52 18.50
C PRO A 26 -9.94 6.46 18.99
N SER A 27 -9.94 6.73 20.28
CA SER A 27 -9.10 7.75 20.93
C SER A 27 -7.63 7.37 21.13
N SER A 28 -7.21 6.13 20.84
CA SER A 28 -5.79 5.70 20.93
C SER A 28 -5.46 4.57 19.94
N LEU A 29 -5.91 3.34 20.21
CA LEU A 29 -5.62 2.15 19.40
C LEU A 29 -6.88 1.55 18.78
N ALA A 30 -6.87 1.38 17.45
CA ALA A 30 -7.94 0.71 16.71
C ALA A 30 -7.48 -0.67 16.23
N SER A 31 -8.20 -1.73 16.58
CA SER A 31 -8.14 -3.03 15.90
C SER A 31 -9.47 -3.31 15.23
N VAL A 32 -9.53 -3.25 13.90
CA VAL A 32 -10.78 -3.33 13.14
C VAL A 32 -10.72 -4.49 12.15
N PRO A 33 -11.04 -5.73 12.56
CA PRO A 33 -11.19 -6.83 11.63
C PRO A 33 -12.48 -6.71 10.83
N VAL A 34 -12.37 -6.79 9.51
CA VAL A 34 -13.49 -6.62 8.57
C VAL A 34 -13.59 -7.85 7.67
N SER A 35 -14.74 -8.51 7.70
CA SER A 35 -15.04 -9.69 6.85
C SER A 35 -16.40 -9.52 6.19
N LEU A 36 -16.44 -9.30 4.87
CA LEU A 36 -17.69 -9.03 4.13
C LEU A 36 -17.91 -9.99 2.95
N SER A 37 -19.17 -10.17 2.55
CA SER A 37 -19.60 -11.01 1.43
C SER A 37 -19.67 -10.31 0.07
N SER A 38 -19.41 -9.00 -0.04
CA SER A 38 -19.43 -8.29 -1.33
C SER A 38 -18.50 -7.06 -1.35
N GLN A 39 -18.99 -5.89 -0.91
CA GLN A 39 -18.24 -4.61 -1.00
C GLN A 39 -18.08 -3.98 0.39
N ALA A 40 -16.85 -3.63 0.75
CA ALA A 40 -16.49 -2.99 2.02
C ALA A 40 -15.94 -1.58 1.81
N SER A 41 -16.42 -0.61 2.60
CA SER A 41 -15.77 0.69 2.77
C SER A 41 -15.56 0.95 4.26
N VAL A 42 -14.30 1.03 4.70
CA VAL A 42 -13.99 1.18 6.14
C VAL A 42 -12.98 2.31 6.35
N PRO A 43 -13.46 3.56 6.53
CA PRO A 43 -12.60 4.65 6.95
C PRO A 43 -12.16 4.50 8.40
N VAL A 44 -10.84 4.50 8.64
CA VAL A 44 -10.25 4.34 9.96
C VAL A 44 -9.31 5.51 10.27
N SER A 45 -9.62 6.26 11.34
CA SER A 45 -8.86 7.46 11.75
C SER A 45 -8.66 7.53 13.27
N PRO A 46 -7.78 6.70 13.86
CA PRO A 46 -7.47 6.77 15.27
C PRO A 46 -6.42 7.85 15.59
N SER A 47 -6.41 8.30 16.83
CA SER A 47 -5.48 9.35 17.29
C SER A 47 -4.01 8.92 17.37
N SER A 48 -3.69 7.61 17.35
CA SER A 48 -2.32 7.11 17.52
C SER A 48 -1.99 5.93 16.58
N GLN A 49 -2.55 4.73 16.80
CA GLN A 49 -2.25 3.57 15.94
C GLN A 49 -3.52 2.89 15.39
N ALA A 50 -3.43 2.43 14.14
CA ALA A 50 -4.46 1.64 13.46
C ALA A 50 -3.91 0.27 13.04
N SER A 51 -4.65 -0.80 13.35
CA SER A 51 -4.48 -2.15 12.81
C SER A 51 -5.78 -2.60 12.16
N VAL A 52 -5.81 -2.73 10.83
CA VAL A 52 -7.05 -2.92 10.05
C VAL A 52 -6.91 -4.12 9.11
N PRO A 53 -7.12 -5.36 9.60
CA PRO A 53 -7.20 -6.54 8.75
C PRO A 53 -8.54 -6.59 7.99
N VAL A 54 -8.48 -6.69 6.66
CA VAL A 54 -9.67 -6.65 5.79
C VAL A 54 -9.67 -7.81 4.79
N SER A 55 -10.72 -8.64 4.82
CA SER A 55 -10.88 -9.82 3.98
C SER A 55 -12.31 -9.93 3.39
N PRO A 56 -12.69 -9.11 2.39
CA PRO A 56 -13.98 -9.23 1.73
C PRO A 56 -13.93 -10.20 0.53
N SER A 57 -15.05 -10.84 0.20
CA SER A 57 -15.14 -11.81 -0.90
C SER A 57 -15.20 -11.18 -2.30
N SER A 58 -15.25 -9.85 -2.45
CA SER A 58 -15.18 -9.22 -3.78
C SER A 58 -14.35 -7.95 -3.78
N GLN A 59 -14.81 -6.84 -3.19
CA GLN A 59 -14.09 -5.57 -3.22
C GLN A 59 -13.86 -4.97 -1.83
N ALA A 60 -12.65 -4.45 -1.61
CA ALA A 60 -12.25 -3.69 -0.42
C ALA A 60 -11.88 -2.25 -0.78
N SER A 61 -12.41 -1.27 -0.05
CA SER A 61 -11.93 0.11 -0.02
C SER A 61 -11.63 0.51 1.43
N VAL A 62 -10.36 0.77 1.76
CA VAL A 62 -9.91 0.94 3.16
C VAL A 62 -9.05 2.20 3.30
N PRO A 63 -9.66 3.39 3.43
CA PRO A 63 -8.94 4.61 3.78
C PRO A 63 -8.49 4.61 5.24
N VAL A 64 -7.18 4.74 5.49
CA VAL A 64 -6.60 4.71 6.84
C VAL A 64 -5.69 5.92 7.07
N SER A 65 -6.03 6.75 8.07
CA SER A 65 -5.32 8.01 8.38
C SER A 65 -5.12 8.21 9.89
N PRO A 66 -4.21 7.46 10.55
CA PRO A 66 -3.90 7.64 11.95
C PRO A 66 -2.83 8.71 12.18
N SER A 67 -2.81 9.34 13.36
CA SER A 67 -1.81 10.38 13.67
C SER A 67 -0.38 9.87 13.86
N SER A 68 -0.14 8.55 14.00
CA SER A 68 1.22 8.03 14.15
C SER A 68 1.49 6.83 13.24
N GLN A 69 0.84 5.68 13.46
CA GLN A 69 1.17 4.43 12.76
C GLN A 69 -0.05 3.71 12.18
N ALA A 70 0.10 3.18 10.97
CA ALA A 70 -0.90 2.34 10.30
C ALA A 70 -0.33 0.96 9.93
N SER A 71 -1.04 -0.11 10.27
CA SER A 71 -0.84 -1.47 9.79
C SER A 71 -2.11 -1.98 9.12
N VAL A 72 -2.10 -2.20 7.81
CA VAL A 72 -3.32 -2.46 7.01
C VAL A 72 -3.14 -3.69 6.11
N PRO A 73 -3.30 -4.91 6.66
CA PRO A 73 -3.35 -6.13 5.85
C PRO A 73 -4.68 -6.28 5.10
N VAL A 74 -4.65 -6.42 3.77
CA VAL A 74 -5.85 -6.51 2.92
C VAL A 74 -5.75 -7.69 1.95
N SER A 75 -6.71 -8.62 2.02
CA SER A 75 -6.74 -9.85 1.21
C SER A 75 -8.14 -10.16 0.64
N PRO A 76 -8.63 -9.39 -0.35
CA PRO A 76 -9.92 -9.64 -0.97
C PRO A 76 -9.86 -10.69 -2.08
N SER A 77 -10.97 -11.39 -2.34
CA SER A 77 -11.02 -12.39 -3.42
C SER A 77 -11.08 -11.79 -4.84
N SER A 78 -11.16 -10.47 -5.01
CA SER A 78 -11.08 -9.86 -6.35
C SER A 78 -10.27 -8.56 -6.37
N GLN A 79 -10.75 -7.47 -5.75
CA GLN A 79 -10.10 -6.15 -5.86
C GLN A 79 -9.87 -5.47 -4.52
N ALA A 80 -8.71 -4.81 -4.38
CA ALA A 80 -8.35 -3.98 -3.23
C ALA A 80 -8.04 -2.54 -3.67
N SER A 81 -8.62 -1.56 -2.97
CA SER A 81 -8.18 -0.16 -2.97
C SER A 81 -7.85 0.28 -1.54
N VAL A 82 -6.59 0.67 -1.30
CA VAL A 82 -6.07 0.88 0.07
C VAL A 82 -5.29 2.19 0.17
N PRO A 83 -5.98 3.35 0.29
CA PRO A 83 -5.33 4.62 0.58
C PRO A 83 -4.89 4.73 2.04
N VAL A 84 -3.60 4.97 2.28
CA VAL A 84 -3.02 5.04 3.64
C VAL A 84 -2.15 6.29 3.81
N SER A 85 -2.49 7.14 4.79
CA SER A 85 -1.81 8.43 5.02
C SER A 85 -1.61 8.73 6.51
N PRO A 86 -0.69 8.03 7.21
CA PRO A 86 -0.38 8.30 8.60
C PRO A 86 0.67 9.42 8.76
N SER A 87 0.69 10.12 9.89
CA SER A 87 1.68 11.19 10.11
C SER A 87 3.10 10.68 10.45
N SER A 88 3.34 9.37 10.54
CA SER A 88 4.72 8.86 10.72
C SER A 88 4.99 7.59 9.89
N GLN A 89 4.37 6.45 10.20
CA GLN A 89 4.72 5.18 9.55
C GLN A 89 3.52 4.40 9.01
N ALA A 90 3.68 3.82 7.82
CA ALA A 90 2.70 2.94 7.19
C ALA A 90 3.31 1.56 6.88
N SER A 91 2.59 0.48 7.22
CA SER A 91 2.85 -0.89 6.78
C SER A 91 1.59 -1.45 6.11
N VAL A 92 1.65 -1.73 4.80
CA VAL A 92 0.45 -2.01 3.99
C VAL A 92 0.65 -3.28 3.13
N PRO A 93 0.51 -4.49 3.71
CA PRO A 93 0.51 -5.73 2.95
C PRO A 93 -0.82 -5.97 2.21
N VAL A 94 -0.77 -6.18 0.89
CA VAL A 94 -1.97 -6.32 0.05
C VAL A 94 -1.86 -7.52 -0.91
N SER A 95 -2.78 -8.47 -0.81
CA SER A 95 -2.75 -9.74 -1.57
C SER A 95 -4.12 -10.14 -2.13
N PRO A 96 -4.67 -9.42 -3.12
CA PRO A 96 -5.95 -9.76 -3.74
C PRO A 96 -5.81 -10.83 -4.83
N SER A 97 -6.86 -11.60 -5.09
CA SER A 97 -6.83 -12.62 -6.16
C SER A 97 -6.90 -12.06 -7.58
N SER A 98 -7.05 -10.74 -7.78
CA SER A 98 -7.01 -10.15 -9.12
C SER A 98 -6.24 -8.82 -9.18
N GLN A 99 -6.77 -7.75 -8.57
CA GLN A 99 -6.19 -6.40 -8.74
C GLN A 99 -5.98 -5.67 -7.40
N ALA A 100 -4.85 -4.97 -7.30
CA ALA A 100 -4.53 -4.09 -6.17
C ALA A 100 -4.27 -2.65 -6.65
N SER A 101 -4.85 -1.68 -5.95
CA SER A 101 -4.51 -0.25 -6.03
C SER A 101 -4.14 0.27 -4.64
N VAL A 102 -2.91 0.73 -4.46
CA VAL A 102 -2.34 1.02 -3.13
C VAL A 102 -1.58 2.35 -3.13
N PRO A 103 -2.27 3.49 -2.88
CA PRO A 103 -1.62 4.77 -2.63
C PRO A 103 -1.24 4.95 -1.15
N VAL A 104 0.04 5.23 -0.87
CA VAL A 104 0.59 5.34 0.50
C VAL A 104 1.46 6.60 0.62
N SER A 105 1.09 7.49 1.55
CA SER A 105 1.75 8.80 1.71
C SER A 105 1.96 9.17 3.18
N PRO A 106 2.90 8.52 3.89
CA PRO A 106 3.22 8.85 5.27
C PRO A 106 4.25 9.97 5.39
N SER A 107 4.26 10.73 6.49
CA SER A 107 5.24 11.81 6.68
C SER A 107 6.66 11.33 7.03
N SER A 108 6.92 10.03 7.16
CA SER A 108 8.29 9.52 7.38
C SER A 108 8.59 8.24 6.60
N GLN A 109 7.96 7.11 6.94
CA GLN A 109 8.35 5.81 6.37
C GLN A 109 7.15 5.01 5.85
N ALA A 110 7.33 4.36 4.70
CA ALA A 110 6.37 3.43 4.11
C ALA A 110 7.01 2.06 3.85
N SER A 111 6.31 0.99 4.24
CA SER A 111 6.61 -0.40 3.85
C SER A 111 5.38 -1.02 3.17
N VAL A 112 5.50 -1.39 1.89
CA VAL A 112 4.35 -1.74 1.04
C VAL A 112 4.65 -3.00 0.21
N PRO A 113 4.37 -4.21 0.75
CA PRO A 113 4.41 -5.45 -0.03
C PRO A 113 3.05 -5.74 -0.70
N VAL A 114 3.06 -5.96 -2.02
CA VAL A 114 1.84 -6.14 -2.84
C VAL A 114 2.00 -7.33 -3.80
N SER A 115 1.13 -8.33 -3.67
CA SER A 115 1.23 -9.60 -4.42
C SER A 115 -0.13 -10.07 -4.97
N PRO A 116 -0.68 -9.41 -6.00
CA PRO A 116 -1.95 -9.82 -6.60
C PRO A 116 -1.76 -10.86 -7.70
N SER A 117 -2.76 -11.72 -7.95
CA SER A 117 -2.66 -12.73 -9.01
C SER A 117 -2.76 -12.19 -10.44
N SER A 118 -2.93 -10.88 -10.66
CA SER A 118 -2.94 -10.31 -12.01
C SER A 118 -2.25 -8.95 -12.10
N GLN A 119 -2.80 -7.90 -11.50
CA GLN A 119 -2.30 -6.53 -11.69
C GLN A 119 -2.10 -5.79 -10.37
N ALA A 120 -0.99 -5.06 -10.28
CA ALA A 120 -0.68 -4.16 -9.17
C ALA A 120 -0.46 -2.72 -9.67
N SER A 121 -1.12 -1.77 -9.04
CA SER A 121 -0.85 -0.33 -9.15
C SER A 121 -0.52 0.21 -7.76
N VAL A 122 0.73 0.64 -7.54
CA VAL A 122 1.23 1.03 -6.21
C VAL A 122 1.88 2.40 -6.32
N SER A 123 1.44 3.36 -5.50
CA SER A 123 1.99 4.72 -5.49
C SER A 123 2.46 5.07 -4.09
N VAL A 124 3.75 5.37 -3.92
CA VAL A 124 4.34 5.56 -2.59
C VAL A 124 5.15 6.85 -2.54
N SER A 125 4.75 7.78 -1.67
CA SER A 125 5.36 9.12 -1.57
C SER A 125 5.58 9.55 -0.12
N PRO A 126 6.55 8.94 0.60
CA PRO A 126 6.86 9.32 1.97
C PRO A 126 7.87 10.47 2.03
N SER A 127 7.85 11.27 3.09
CA SER A 127 8.82 12.38 3.24
C SER A 127 10.25 11.93 3.61
N SER A 128 10.53 10.64 3.77
CA SER A 128 11.89 10.16 4.04
C SER A 128 12.22 8.84 3.34
N GLN A 129 11.63 7.72 3.73
CA GLN A 129 12.02 6.39 3.22
C GLN A 129 10.84 5.57 2.70
N ALA A 130 11.03 4.91 1.56
CA ALA A 130 10.09 3.97 0.97
C ALA A 130 10.75 2.59 0.79
N SER A 131 10.08 1.54 1.26
CA SER A 131 10.37 0.14 0.95
C SER A 131 9.15 -0.48 0.29
N VAL A 132 9.24 -0.86 -0.98
CA VAL A 132 8.09 -1.28 -1.80
C VAL A 132 8.44 -2.58 -2.53
N SER A 133 7.68 -3.64 -2.28
CA SER A 133 7.89 -4.95 -2.94
C SER A 133 6.65 -5.34 -3.72
N VAL A 134 6.76 -5.53 -5.04
CA VAL A 134 5.59 -5.76 -5.91
C VAL A 134 5.81 -6.99 -6.80
N SER A 135 4.98 -8.02 -6.64
CA SER A 135 5.12 -9.30 -7.35
C SER A 135 3.80 -9.83 -7.93
N PRO A 136 3.24 -9.19 -8.97
CA PRO A 136 2.00 -9.63 -9.59
C PRO A 136 2.24 -10.68 -10.69
N SER A 137 1.28 -11.56 -10.96
CA SER A 137 1.44 -12.57 -12.02
C SER A 137 1.33 -12.03 -13.45
N SER A 138 1.11 -10.72 -13.67
CA SER A 138 1.07 -10.15 -15.02
C SER A 138 1.72 -8.77 -15.10
N GLN A 139 1.11 -7.73 -14.52
CA GLN A 139 1.55 -6.34 -14.71
C GLN A 139 1.72 -5.59 -13.39
N ALA A 140 2.79 -4.78 -13.32
CA ALA A 140 3.06 -3.86 -12.22
C ALA A 140 3.25 -2.42 -12.73
N SER A 141 2.59 -1.47 -12.07
CA SER A 141 2.86 -0.02 -12.19
C SER A 141 3.18 0.54 -10.81
N VAL A 142 4.40 1.02 -10.60
CA VAL A 142 4.96 1.30 -9.27
C VAL A 142 5.70 2.66 -9.23
N PRO A 143 4.99 3.80 -9.25
CA PRO A 143 5.57 5.11 -8.94
C PRO A 143 5.99 5.25 -7.47
N VAL A 144 7.25 5.63 -7.24
CA VAL A 144 7.82 5.82 -5.89
C VAL A 144 8.63 7.12 -5.82
N SER A 145 8.24 8.05 -4.95
CA SER A 145 8.86 9.38 -4.84
C SER A 145 9.11 9.79 -3.38
N PRO A 146 10.15 9.23 -2.72
CA PRO A 146 10.49 9.62 -1.36
C PRO A 146 11.50 10.77 -1.32
N SER A 147 11.49 11.61 -0.29
CA SER A 147 12.46 12.72 -0.19
C SER A 147 13.89 12.29 0.16
N SER A 148 14.17 11.00 0.42
CA SER A 148 15.54 10.54 0.72
C SER A 148 15.89 9.20 0.09
N GLN A 149 15.26 8.11 0.53
CA GLN A 149 15.67 6.76 0.11
C GLN A 149 14.51 5.91 -0.40
N ALA A 150 14.76 5.14 -1.46
CA ALA A 150 13.82 4.16 -2.02
C ALA A 150 14.48 2.78 -2.17
N SER A 151 13.80 1.73 -1.72
CA SER A 151 14.09 0.32 -2.07
C SER A 151 12.85 -0.28 -2.71
N VAL A 152 12.93 -0.64 -4.00
CA VAL A 152 11.75 -0.97 -4.82
C VAL A 152 11.99 -2.24 -5.65
N PRO A 153 12.00 -3.44 -5.05
CA PRO A 153 11.96 -4.71 -5.79
C PRO A 153 10.62 -4.95 -6.50
N VAL A 154 10.66 -5.20 -7.81
CA VAL A 154 9.47 -5.44 -8.65
C VAL A 154 9.66 -6.66 -9.57
N SER A 155 8.84 -7.69 -9.42
CA SER A 155 8.99 -8.98 -10.13
C SER A 155 7.68 -9.49 -10.74
N PRO A 156 7.16 -8.85 -11.81
CA PRO A 156 5.95 -9.31 -12.49
C PRO A 156 6.26 -10.37 -13.54
N SER A 157 5.32 -11.27 -13.85
CA SER A 157 5.56 -12.28 -14.90
C SER A 157 5.50 -11.75 -16.33
N SER A 158 5.09 -10.49 -16.58
CA SER A 158 5.04 -9.94 -17.95
C SER A 158 5.62 -8.54 -18.06
N GLN A 159 4.98 -7.54 -17.45
CA GLN A 159 5.37 -6.13 -17.65
C GLN A 159 5.54 -5.37 -16.34
N ALA A 160 6.55 -4.50 -16.29
CA ALA A 160 6.80 -3.57 -15.18
C ALA A 160 6.99 -2.14 -15.69
N SER A 161 6.32 -1.17 -15.05
CA SER A 161 6.64 0.26 -15.14
C SER A 161 6.91 0.78 -13.72
N VAL A 162 8.12 1.27 -13.48
CA VAL A 162 8.62 1.58 -12.13
C VAL A 162 9.35 2.94 -12.14
N PRO A 163 8.64 4.07 -12.22
CA PRO A 163 9.26 5.38 -12.07
C PRO A 163 9.66 5.63 -10.61
N VAL A 164 10.93 5.95 -10.36
CA VAL A 164 11.45 6.19 -9.00
C VAL A 164 12.25 7.50 -8.95
N SER A 165 11.86 8.41 -8.06
CA SER A 165 12.48 9.75 -7.95
C SER A 165 12.83 10.09 -6.50
N PRO A 166 13.92 9.53 -5.93
CA PRO A 166 14.38 9.89 -4.59
C PRO A 166 15.40 11.03 -4.65
N SER A 167 15.40 11.90 -3.63
CA SER A 167 16.37 13.01 -3.55
C SER A 167 17.78 12.58 -3.14
N SER A 168 18.02 11.30 -2.80
CA SER A 168 19.36 10.83 -2.38
C SER A 168 19.74 9.43 -2.88
N GLN A 169 18.99 8.37 -2.55
CA GLN A 169 19.37 6.99 -2.93
C GLN A 169 18.18 6.16 -3.42
N ALA A 170 18.43 5.34 -4.45
CA ALA A 170 17.48 4.37 -4.97
C ALA A 170 18.14 2.97 -5.04
N SER A 171 17.35 1.93 -4.82
CA SER A 171 17.69 0.55 -5.18
C SER A 171 16.45 -0.09 -5.80
N VAL A 172 16.50 -0.34 -7.11
CA VAL A 172 15.30 -0.71 -7.89
C VAL A 172 15.58 -1.96 -8.73
N PRO A 173 15.63 -3.17 -8.13
CA PRO A 173 15.74 -4.40 -8.90
C PRO A 173 14.38 -4.73 -9.55
N VAL A 174 14.36 -4.85 -10.88
CA VAL A 174 13.14 -5.12 -11.66
C VAL A 174 13.35 -6.34 -12.55
N SER A 175 12.55 -7.39 -12.39
CA SER A 175 12.74 -8.68 -13.06
C SER A 175 11.49 -9.21 -13.76
N PRO A 176 11.05 -8.60 -14.89
CA PRO A 176 9.94 -9.11 -15.68
C PRO A 176 10.37 -10.16 -16.70
N SER A 177 9.49 -11.09 -17.03
CA SER A 177 9.76 -12.08 -18.09
C SER A 177 9.61 -11.51 -19.51
N SER A 178 9.12 -10.27 -19.70
CA SER A 178 8.95 -9.68 -21.03
C SER A 178 9.42 -8.23 -21.17
N GLN A 179 8.87 -7.27 -20.42
CA GLN A 179 9.23 -5.85 -20.59
C GLN A 179 9.35 -5.09 -19.27
N ALA A 180 10.34 -4.20 -19.19
CA ALA A 180 10.57 -3.28 -18.07
C ALA A 180 10.71 -1.84 -18.57
N SER A 181 10.18 -0.87 -17.81
CA SER A 181 10.47 0.55 -17.96
C SER A 181 10.75 1.13 -16.57
N VAL A 182 11.96 1.65 -16.35
CA VAL A 182 12.43 2.09 -15.03
C VAL A 182 13.14 3.45 -15.16
N PRO A 183 12.39 4.56 -15.29
CA PRO A 183 13.00 5.88 -15.23
C PRO A 183 13.39 6.19 -13.77
N VAL A 184 14.64 6.59 -13.57
CA VAL A 184 15.17 6.98 -12.25
C VAL A 184 15.75 8.39 -12.31
N ASP A 185 15.20 9.29 -11.49
CA ASP A 185 15.57 10.70 -11.45
C ASP A 185 16.50 10.96 -10.25
N SER A 186 17.72 10.39 -10.31
CA SER A 186 18.92 10.75 -9.51
C SER A 186 20.03 9.69 -9.60
N CYS A 187 21.29 10.12 -9.47
CA CYS A 187 22.49 9.25 -9.47
C CYS A 187 22.53 8.30 -8.25
N LEU A 188 22.37 6.97 -8.43
CA LEU A 188 23.16 5.88 -7.76
C LEU A 188 22.60 4.46 -8.06
N TRP A 189 23.51 3.57 -8.51
CA TRP A 189 23.47 2.09 -8.64
C TRP A 189 22.19 1.37 -9.13
N LEU A 190 22.14 1.15 -10.45
CA LEU A 190 21.40 0.04 -11.06
C LEU A 190 22.23 -1.25 -10.95
N HIS A 191 21.67 -2.33 -10.39
CA HIS A 191 22.29 -3.66 -10.48
C HIS A 191 22.23 -4.17 -11.94
N PRO A 192 23.28 -4.85 -12.46
CA PRO A 192 23.48 -5.11 -13.90
C PRO A 192 22.56 -6.18 -14.53
N SER A 193 21.49 -6.62 -13.86
CA SER A 193 20.63 -7.71 -14.36
C SER A 193 19.42 -7.26 -15.19
N VAL A 194 19.28 -5.96 -15.48
CA VAL A 194 18.14 -5.41 -16.23
C VAL A 194 18.50 -5.10 -17.69
N MET A 195 17.69 -5.60 -18.63
CA MET A 195 17.58 -5.04 -19.97
C MET A 195 16.99 -3.63 -19.83
N SER A 196 17.85 -2.61 -19.71
CA SER A 196 17.43 -1.23 -19.47
C SER A 196 17.60 -0.39 -20.73
N VAL A 197 16.50 0.18 -21.23
CA VAL A 197 16.55 1.34 -22.12
C VAL A 197 16.57 2.57 -21.22
N CYS A 198 17.75 3.19 -21.08
CA CYS A 198 17.88 4.47 -20.40
C CYS A 198 17.29 5.57 -21.28
N LEU A 199 16.16 6.15 -20.88
CA LEU A 199 15.78 7.49 -21.31
C LEU A 199 16.13 8.43 -20.13
N VAL A 200 17.33 9.00 -20.20
CA VAL A 200 17.64 10.23 -19.46
C VAL A 200 16.76 11.31 -20.09
N SER A 201 15.82 11.87 -19.31
CA SER A 201 15.19 13.12 -19.71
C SER A 201 16.15 14.25 -19.32
N ASP A 202 16.51 15.04 -20.32
CA ASP A 202 17.30 16.28 -20.24
C ASP A 202 16.55 17.34 -19.41
#